data_AF-A0A0B4CZD0-F1
#
_entry.id   AF-A0A0B4CZD0-F1
#
_cell.length_a   1.000
_cell.length_b   1.000
_cell.length_c   1.000
_cell.angle_alpha   90.00
_cell.angle_beta   90.00
_cell.angle_gamma   90.00
#
_symmetry.space_group_name_H-M   'P 1'
#
loop_
_entity.id
_entity.type
_entity.pdbx_description
1 polymer ?
#
loop_
_entity_poly.entity_id
_entity_poly.type
_entity_poly.pdbx_seq_one_letter_code
_entity_poly.pdbx_strand_id
1 'polypeptide(L)'
;MQIDWSKIISVGAILMSIITIIITKKNLKKQLRLSKLEEILEITFFLKGYYASVFRAFTFMKRGVYESTEENETQSLLEAKKYKDNLIEIMTREIVIDKISRLKILSNAYLSNSIKGGNLKIRIHVISDLYYNMYMFVYSEGYAMKIESNAIIPHLHEMESFVNKIEQDIIKEMKLGYKSIDNNLKEKYFKEQFEKDLQMYSKF
;
A
#
# COMPACT_ATOMS: atom_id res chain seq x y z
N MET A 1 43.18 -53.04 0.85
CA MET A 1 42.91 -51.60 1.03
C MET A 1 41.57 -51.49 1.77
N GLN A 2 41.60 -51.29 3.10
CA GLN A 2 40.37 -51.12 3.88
C GLN A 2 39.84 -49.70 3.65
N ILE A 3 38.62 -49.59 3.14
CA ILE A 3 37.94 -48.30 2.99
C ILE A 3 37.56 -47.82 4.40
N ASP A 4 38.05 -46.64 4.76
CA ASP A 4 37.78 -46.01 6.05
C ASP A 4 36.39 -45.35 6.02
N TRP A 5 35.36 -46.18 6.25
CA TRP A 5 33.96 -45.76 6.25
C TRP A 5 33.67 -44.59 7.20
N SER A 6 34.44 -44.46 8.28
CA SER A 6 34.31 -43.35 9.23
C SER A 6 34.62 -41.99 8.60
N LYS A 7 35.64 -41.94 7.72
CA LYS A 7 36.01 -40.73 6.98
C LYS A 7 34.97 -40.38 5.92
N ILE A 8 34.43 -41.38 5.21
CA ILE A 8 33.37 -41.16 4.21
C ILE A 8 32.11 -40.59 4.87
N ILE A 9 31.68 -41.16 6.01
CA ILE A 9 30.52 -40.69 6.76
C ILE A 9 30.75 -39.25 7.27
N SER A 10 31.96 -38.96 7.78
CA SER A 10 32.31 -37.62 8.29
C SER A 10 32.30 -36.56 7.19
N VAL A 11 32.89 -36.86 6.02
CA VAL A 11 32.88 -35.95 4.87
C VAL A 11 31.45 -35.74 4.37
N GLY A 12 30.63 -36.80 4.31
CA GLY A 12 29.21 -36.70 3.96
C GLY A 12 28.42 -35.78 4.90
N ALA A 13 28.63 -35.91 6.22
CA ALA A 13 27.99 -35.08 7.22
C ALA A 13 28.37 -33.59 7.10
N ILE A 14 29.65 -33.30 6.79
CA ILE A 14 30.12 -31.93 6.57
C ILE A 14 29.45 -31.33 5.32
N LEU A 15 29.38 -32.07 4.22
CA LEU A 15 28.71 -31.61 2.99
C LEU A 15 27.23 -31.34 3.23
N MET A 16 26.53 -32.24 3.93
CA MET A 16 25.12 -32.05 4.30
C MET A 16 24.91 -30.82 5.18
N SER A 17 25.84 -30.57 6.11
CA SER A 17 25.81 -29.37 6.96
C SER A 17 25.95 -28.09 6.15
N ILE A 18 26.91 -28.04 5.21
CA ILE A 18 27.11 -26.90 4.30
C ILE A 18 25.88 -26.65 3.44
N ILE A 19 25.32 -27.71 2.83
CA ILE A 19 24.10 -27.62 2.00
C ILE A 19 22.95 -27.06 2.84
N THR A 20 22.77 -27.56 4.05
CA THR A 20 21.72 -27.10 4.97
C THR A 20 21.88 -25.62 5.30
N ILE A 21 23.10 -25.16 5.61
CA ILE A 21 23.37 -23.73 5.88
C ILE A 21 23.00 -22.85 4.68
N ILE A 22 23.35 -23.29 3.46
CA ILE A 22 23.03 -22.54 2.23
C ILE A 22 21.52 -22.45 2.01
N ILE A 23 20.79 -23.56 2.19
CA ILE A 23 19.33 -23.60 2.06
C ILE A 23 18.68 -22.71 3.11
N THR A 24 19.09 -22.82 4.38
CA THR A 24 18.58 -22.00 5.49
C THR A 24 18.80 -20.52 5.22
N LYS A 25 20.00 -20.12 4.78
CA LYS A 25 20.29 -18.72 4.42
C LYS A 25 19.41 -18.21 3.28
N LYS A 26 19.15 -19.03 2.26
CA LYS A 26 18.24 -18.69 1.17
C LYS A 26 16.78 -18.54 1.65
N ASN A 27 16.33 -19.45 2.50
CA ASN A 27 14.98 -19.43 3.07
C ASN A 27 14.75 -18.21 3.97
N LEU A 28 15.71 -17.89 4.85
CA LEU A 28 15.66 -16.70 5.70
C LEU A 28 15.58 -15.41 4.87
N LYS A 29 16.41 -15.29 3.82
CA LYS A 29 16.34 -14.15 2.90
C LYS A 29 14.98 -14.05 2.20
N LYS A 30 14.41 -15.18 1.78
CA LYS A 30 13.09 -15.24 1.15
C LYS A 30 11.99 -14.80 2.11
N GLN A 31 11.98 -15.31 3.34
CA GLN A 31 11.02 -14.93 4.38
C GLN A 31 11.12 -13.45 4.74
N LEU A 32 12.34 -12.93 4.90
CA LEU A 32 12.54 -11.51 5.17
C LEU A 32 12.01 -10.65 4.01
N ARG A 33 12.31 -11.01 2.76
CA ARG A 33 11.76 -10.30 1.60
C ARG A 33 10.23 -10.37 1.57
N LEU A 34 9.66 -11.54 1.86
CA LEU A 34 8.20 -11.74 1.90
C LEU A 34 7.55 -10.81 2.92
N SER A 35 8.06 -10.80 4.16
CA SER A 35 7.59 -9.92 5.22
C SER A 35 7.65 -8.44 4.82
N LYS A 36 8.67 -8.02 4.06
CA LYS A 36 8.77 -6.63 3.57
C LYS A 36 7.80 -6.32 2.42
N LEU A 37 7.43 -7.30 1.60
CA LEU A 37 6.37 -7.14 0.61
C LEU A 37 4.98 -7.08 1.27
N GLU A 38 4.75 -7.84 2.33
CA GLU A 38 3.53 -7.76 3.16
C GLU A 38 3.38 -6.39 3.81
N GLU A 39 4.49 -5.84 4.33
CA GLU A 39 4.51 -4.50 4.92
C GLU A 39 4.19 -3.41 3.86
N ILE A 40 4.68 -3.56 2.62
CA ILE A 40 4.30 -2.67 1.50
C ILE A 40 2.80 -2.79 1.19
N LEU A 41 2.26 -4.01 1.17
CA LEU A 41 0.81 -4.24 0.96
C LEU A 41 -0.04 -3.58 2.05
N GLU A 42 0.34 -3.76 3.32
CA GLU A 42 -0.37 -3.17 4.46
C GLU A 42 -0.42 -1.65 4.36
N ILE A 43 0.71 -1.01 4.05
CA ILE A 43 0.76 0.45 3.90
C ILE A 43 -0.05 0.89 2.67
N THR A 44 0.03 0.15 1.56
CA THR A 44 -0.74 0.46 0.35
C THR A 44 -2.25 0.37 0.62
N PHE A 45 -2.69 -0.65 1.36
CA PHE A 45 -4.06 -0.83 1.80
C PHE A 45 -4.51 0.29 2.75
N PHE A 46 -3.64 0.71 3.68
CA PHE A 46 -3.88 1.87 4.54
C PHE A 46 -4.15 3.13 3.70
N LEU A 47 -3.27 3.45 2.75
CA LEU A 47 -3.44 4.63 1.87
C LEU A 47 -4.74 4.54 1.06
N LYS A 48 -5.08 3.35 0.55
CA LYS A 48 -6.35 3.11 -0.14
C LYS A 48 -7.56 3.42 0.76
N GLY A 49 -7.56 2.92 1.99
CA GLY A 49 -8.67 3.06 2.94
C GLY A 49 -9.00 4.52 3.28
N TYR A 50 -7.99 5.38 3.29
CA TYR A 50 -8.15 6.79 3.66
C TYR A 50 -8.12 7.78 2.50
N TYR A 51 -7.87 7.30 1.26
CA TYR A 51 -7.82 8.16 0.08
C TYR A 51 -9.09 8.98 -0.10
N ALA A 52 -10.27 8.42 0.16
CA ALA A 52 -11.53 9.13 0.00
C ALA A 52 -11.65 10.36 0.92
N SER A 53 -11.18 10.23 2.17
CA SER A 53 -11.18 11.33 3.14
C SER A 53 -10.21 12.43 2.72
N VAL A 54 -8.99 12.06 2.32
CA VAL A 54 -7.99 13.02 1.83
C VAL A 54 -8.48 13.71 0.54
N PHE A 55 -9.03 12.96 -0.40
CA PHE A 55 -9.57 13.50 -1.66
C PHE A 55 -10.68 14.52 -1.46
N ARG A 56 -11.64 14.24 -0.56
CA ARG A 56 -12.71 15.17 -0.24
C ARG A 56 -12.16 16.43 0.41
N ALA A 57 -11.38 16.29 1.49
CA ALA A 57 -10.81 17.44 2.19
C ALA A 57 -9.96 18.31 1.25
N PHE A 58 -9.15 17.67 0.40
CA PHE A 58 -8.35 18.33 -0.61
C PHE A 58 -9.21 19.11 -1.61
N THR A 59 -10.25 18.49 -2.16
CA THR A 59 -11.11 19.13 -3.18
C THR A 59 -11.87 20.32 -2.60
N PHE A 60 -12.44 20.19 -1.39
CA PHE A 60 -13.13 21.30 -0.73
C PHE A 60 -12.18 22.45 -0.40
N MET A 61 -10.98 22.14 0.11
CA MET A 61 -9.98 23.16 0.41
C MET A 61 -9.45 23.84 -0.85
N LYS A 62 -9.19 23.09 -1.92
CA LYS A 62 -8.75 23.65 -3.20
C LYS A 62 -9.79 24.62 -3.76
N ARG A 63 -11.09 24.29 -3.68
CA ARG A 63 -12.18 25.19 -4.07
C ARG A 63 -12.19 26.47 -3.23
N GLY A 64 -12.09 26.34 -1.91
CA GLY A 64 -12.07 27.50 -1.01
C GLY A 64 -10.85 28.41 -1.18
N VAL A 65 -9.70 27.88 -1.60
CA VAL A 65 -8.45 28.65 -1.79
C VAL A 65 -8.34 29.29 -3.17
N TYR A 66 -8.84 28.62 -4.23
CA TYR A 66 -8.61 29.06 -5.62
C TYR A 66 -9.85 29.47 -6.39
N GLU A 67 -11.05 29.10 -5.93
CA GLU A 67 -12.31 29.28 -6.69
C GLU A 67 -13.35 30.15 -5.94
N SER A 68 -12.98 30.77 -4.80
CA SER A 68 -13.87 31.61 -4.00
C SER A 68 -14.08 33.01 -4.60
N THR A 69 -15.34 33.46 -4.61
CA THR A 69 -15.75 34.87 -4.67
C THR A 69 -16.13 35.32 -3.24
N GLU A 70 -15.97 36.61 -2.91
CA GLU A 70 -16.09 37.16 -1.53
C GLU A 70 -17.33 36.67 -0.72
N GLU A 71 -18.48 36.43 -1.35
CA GLU A 71 -19.69 35.92 -0.66
C GLU A 71 -19.69 34.40 -0.39
N ASN A 72 -19.07 33.58 -1.24
CA ASN A 72 -19.01 32.11 -1.10
C ASN A 72 -17.80 31.62 -0.28
N GLU A 73 -16.87 32.52 0.02
CA GLU A 73 -15.62 32.24 0.70
C GLU A 73 -15.86 31.74 2.13
N THR A 74 -16.79 32.36 2.85
CA THR A 74 -17.01 32.08 4.28
C THR A 74 -17.57 30.68 4.55
N GLN A 75 -18.56 30.22 3.78
CA GLN A 75 -19.15 28.89 3.94
C GLN A 75 -18.21 27.78 3.46
N SER A 76 -17.55 27.96 2.31
CA SER A 76 -16.65 26.93 1.77
C SER A 76 -15.41 26.71 2.65
N LEU A 77 -14.88 27.77 3.28
CA LEU A 77 -13.77 27.68 4.23
C LEU A 77 -14.18 26.99 5.54
N LEU A 78 -15.39 27.28 6.06
CA LEU A 78 -15.93 26.61 7.24
C LEU A 78 -16.12 25.10 7.00
N GLU A 79 -16.67 24.72 5.85
CA GLU A 79 -16.80 23.31 5.47
C GLU A 79 -15.43 22.65 5.24
N ALA A 80 -14.50 23.32 4.55
CA ALA A 80 -13.14 22.82 4.35
C ALA A 80 -12.41 22.58 5.68
N LYS A 81 -12.59 23.48 6.66
CA LYS A 81 -12.06 23.32 8.00
C LYS A 81 -12.63 22.08 8.71
N LYS A 82 -13.95 21.85 8.62
CA LYS A 82 -14.58 20.64 9.18
C LYS A 82 -14.01 19.36 8.57
N TYR A 83 -13.82 19.32 7.24
CA TYR A 83 -13.21 18.15 6.59
C TYR A 83 -11.74 17.97 6.98
N LYS A 84 -10.99 19.06 7.14
CA LYS A 84 -9.61 19.04 7.65
C LYS A 84 -9.57 18.49 9.08
N ASP A 85 -10.38 19.01 9.99
CA ASP A 85 -10.37 18.62 11.39
C ASP A 85 -10.72 17.13 11.54
N ASN A 86 -11.75 16.66 10.83
CA ASN A 86 -12.09 15.23 10.76
C ASN A 86 -10.94 14.39 10.18
N LEU A 87 -10.26 14.87 9.14
CA LEU A 87 -9.13 14.16 8.55
C LEU A 87 -7.98 14.05 9.55
N ILE A 88 -7.66 15.14 10.27
CA ILE A 88 -6.55 15.17 11.23
C ILE A 88 -6.84 14.31 12.46
N GLU A 89 -8.10 14.26 12.91
CA GLU A 89 -8.54 13.38 14.01
C GLU A 89 -8.32 11.91 13.68
N ILE A 90 -8.64 11.51 12.44
CA ILE A 90 -8.50 10.13 11.97
C ILE A 90 -7.04 9.82 11.58
N MET A 91 -6.31 10.82 11.09
CA MET A 91 -5.02 10.66 10.44
C MET A 91 -4.07 11.79 10.83
N THR A 92 -3.28 11.51 11.88
CA THR A 92 -2.23 12.43 12.32
C THR A 92 -1.11 12.54 11.30
N ARG A 93 -0.43 13.69 11.31
CA ARG A 93 0.67 13.99 10.39
C ARG A 93 1.80 12.98 10.54
N GLU A 94 2.10 12.59 11.76
CA GLU A 94 3.15 11.63 12.10
C GLU A 94 2.87 10.27 11.45
N ILE A 95 1.62 9.80 11.53
CA ILE A 95 1.22 8.52 10.92
C ILE A 95 1.39 8.58 9.40
N VAL A 96 0.94 9.67 8.76
CA VAL A 96 1.06 9.82 7.29
C VAL A 96 2.52 9.84 6.86
N ILE A 97 3.33 10.67 7.51
CA ILE A 97 4.75 10.81 7.18
C ILE A 97 5.47 9.49 7.39
N ASP A 98 5.22 8.80 8.50
CA ASP A 98 5.82 7.49 8.79
C ASP A 98 5.44 6.47 7.71
N LYS A 99 4.14 6.29 7.44
CA LYS A 99 3.64 5.33 6.44
C LYS A 99 4.20 5.62 5.05
N ILE A 100 4.19 6.87 4.60
CA ILE A 100 4.70 7.27 3.28
C ILE A 100 6.22 7.08 3.19
N SER A 101 6.97 7.53 4.20
CA SER A 101 8.43 7.36 4.24
C SER A 101 8.80 5.89 4.25
N ARG A 102 8.11 5.10 5.07
CA ARG A 102 8.32 3.66 5.17
C ARG A 102 8.02 2.96 3.86
N LEU A 103 6.91 3.30 3.20
CA LEU A 103 6.55 2.75 1.89
C LEU A 103 7.64 3.02 0.86
N LYS A 104 8.15 4.26 0.77
CA LYS A 104 9.23 4.66 -0.15
C LYS A 104 10.56 3.95 0.16
N ILE A 105 10.89 3.77 1.43
CA ILE A 105 12.12 3.05 1.84
C ILE A 105 12.01 1.57 1.44
N LEU A 106 10.89 0.92 1.78
CA LEU A 106 10.68 -0.50 1.51
C LEU A 106 10.58 -0.79 0.01
N SER A 107 9.83 0.03 -0.74
CA SER A 107 9.73 -0.10 -2.19
C SER A 107 11.12 0.00 -2.82
N ASN A 108 11.93 0.97 -2.43
CA ASN A 108 13.28 1.13 -2.93
C ASN A 108 14.19 -0.08 -2.65
N ALA A 109 14.14 -0.60 -1.43
CA ALA A 109 15.04 -1.66 -0.97
C ALA A 109 14.64 -3.07 -1.46
N TYR A 110 13.33 -3.35 -1.59
CA TYR A 110 12.82 -4.72 -1.77
C TYR A 110 12.09 -4.98 -3.09
N LEU A 111 11.75 -3.93 -3.85
CA LEU A 111 11.19 -4.07 -5.19
C LEU A 111 12.25 -3.87 -6.28
N SER A 112 12.13 -4.65 -7.35
CA SER A 112 13.00 -4.53 -8.50
C SER A 112 12.66 -3.28 -9.33
N ASN A 113 13.66 -2.72 -10.01
CA ASN A 113 13.48 -1.66 -11.01
C ASN A 113 13.03 -2.23 -12.38
N SER A 114 12.58 -3.49 -12.43
CA SER A 114 12.32 -4.17 -13.70
C SER A 114 11.12 -3.58 -14.42
N ILE A 115 11.35 -3.14 -15.65
CA ILE A 115 10.31 -2.63 -16.57
C ILE A 115 9.30 -3.75 -16.91
N LYS A 116 9.73 -5.02 -16.91
CA LYS A 116 8.85 -6.18 -17.17
C LYS A 116 7.75 -6.36 -16.13
N GLY A 117 7.88 -5.75 -14.94
CA GLY A 117 6.85 -5.71 -13.89
C GLY A 117 5.96 -4.46 -13.93
N GLY A 118 5.93 -3.72 -15.05
CA GLY A 118 5.08 -2.54 -15.21
C GLY A 118 5.45 -1.39 -14.28
N ASN A 119 6.75 -1.22 -13.97
CA ASN A 119 7.26 -0.14 -13.13
C ASN A 119 6.57 -0.03 -11.75
N LEU A 120 6.34 -1.16 -11.07
CA LEU A 120 5.67 -1.23 -9.77
C LEU A 120 6.26 -0.25 -8.74
N LYS A 121 7.59 -0.17 -8.64
CA LYS A 121 8.28 0.79 -7.76
C LYS A 121 7.89 2.24 -8.06
N ILE A 122 7.89 2.64 -9.34
CA ILE A 122 7.52 4.00 -9.74
C ILE A 122 6.07 4.29 -9.40
N ARG A 123 5.16 3.35 -9.71
CA ARG A 123 3.74 3.49 -9.39
C ARG A 123 3.49 3.70 -7.90
N ILE A 124 4.18 2.95 -7.03
CA ILE A 124 4.13 3.12 -5.57
C ILE A 124 4.63 4.51 -5.16
N HIS A 125 5.74 4.98 -5.72
CA HIS A 125 6.27 6.29 -5.40
C HIS A 125 5.32 7.41 -5.83
N VAL A 126 4.77 7.33 -7.04
CA VAL A 126 3.82 8.32 -7.56
C VAL A 126 2.59 8.43 -6.66
N ILE A 127 1.99 7.32 -6.22
CA ILE A 127 0.84 7.42 -5.30
C ILE A 127 1.23 7.92 -3.93
N SER A 128 2.43 7.56 -3.45
CA SER A 128 2.94 8.03 -2.15
C SER A 128 3.11 9.53 -2.16
N ASP A 129 3.69 10.06 -3.24
CA ASP A 129 3.93 11.50 -3.41
C ASP A 129 2.62 12.25 -3.63
N LEU A 130 1.71 11.73 -4.46
CA LEU A 130 0.38 12.31 -4.64
C LEU A 130 -0.39 12.40 -3.31
N TYR A 131 -0.43 11.29 -2.56
CA TYR A 131 -1.13 11.24 -1.26
C TYR A 131 -0.51 12.22 -0.26
N TYR A 132 0.82 12.24 -0.17
CA TYR A 132 1.56 13.18 0.67
C TYR A 132 1.21 14.62 0.32
N ASN A 133 1.23 14.95 -0.97
CA ASN A 133 0.99 16.31 -1.43
C ASN A 133 -0.45 16.76 -1.13
N MET A 134 -1.44 15.90 -1.39
CA MET A 134 -2.84 16.20 -1.06
C MET A 134 -3.02 16.37 0.45
N TYR A 135 -2.46 15.47 1.26
CA TYR A 135 -2.53 15.56 2.71
C TYR A 135 -1.87 16.84 3.24
N MET A 136 -0.65 17.14 2.78
CA MET A 136 0.08 18.34 3.22
C MET A 136 -0.61 19.63 2.77
N PHE A 137 -1.22 19.64 1.58
CA PHE A 137 -2.05 20.75 1.15
C PHE A 137 -3.20 20.98 2.13
N VAL A 138 -3.94 19.92 2.51
CA VAL A 138 -5.03 20.02 3.50
C VAL A 138 -4.51 20.46 4.87
N TYR A 139 -3.45 19.83 5.35
CA TYR A 139 -2.86 20.10 6.67
C TYR A 139 -2.41 21.56 6.79
N SER A 140 -1.77 22.08 5.74
CA SER A 140 -1.25 23.44 5.66
C SER A 140 -2.24 24.49 5.21
N GLU A 141 -3.53 24.15 5.08
CA GLU A 141 -4.57 25.11 4.64
C GLU A 141 -4.27 25.72 3.26
N GLY A 142 -3.60 24.96 2.39
CA GLY A 142 -3.20 25.40 1.05
C GLY A 142 -1.91 26.22 0.98
N TYR A 143 -1.31 26.61 2.12
CA TYR A 143 -0.12 27.46 2.14
C TYR A 143 1.17 26.74 1.74
N ALA A 144 1.30 25.42 1.98
CA ALA A 144 2.59 24.74 1.87
C ALA A 144 2.89 24.10 0.50
N MET A 145 1.98 24.12 -0.48
CA MET A 145 2.24 23.37 -1.72
C MET A 145 1.59 23.95 -2.98
N LYS A 146 2.43 24.25 -3.97
CA LYS A 146 2.05 24.15 -5.39
C LYS A 146 2.02 22.66 -5.72
N ILE A 147 0.87 22.01 -5.57
CA ILE A 147 0.63 20.84 -6.42
C ILE A 147 0.86 21.36 -7.83
N GLU A 148 1.78 20.73 -8.58
CA GLU A 148 2.02 21.12 -9.96
C GLU A 148 0.65 21.28 -10.62
N SER A 149 0.36 22.45 -11.17
CA SER A 149 -0.99 22.83 -11.62
C SER A 149 -1.61 21.83 -12.62
N ASN A 150 -0.78 20.95 -13.17
CA ASN A 150 -1.10 19.96 -14.18
C ASN A 150 -1.18 18.52 -13.64
N ALA A 151 -0.98 18.30 -12.33
CA ALA A 151 -1.11 16.97 -11.74
C ALA A 151 -2.59 16.54 -11.75
N ILE A 152 -2.89 15.49 -12.51
CA ILE A 152 -4.23 14.88 -12.55
C ILE A 152 -4.45 14.18 -11.22
N ILE A 153 -5.41 14.68 -10.42
CA ILE A 153 -5.86 14.01 -9.20
C ILE A 153 -6.91 12.97 -9.63
N PRO A 154 -6.64 11.66 -9.51
CA PRO A 154 -7.56 10.64 -9.96
C PRO A 154 -8.81 10.60 -9.07
N HIS A 155 -9.95 10.32 -9.68
CA HIS A 155 -11.19 10.07 -8.97
C HIS A 155 -11.09 8.79 -8.12
N LEU A 156 -12.00 8.64 -7.15
CA LEU A 156 -11.97 7.56 -6.17
C LEU A 156 -11.88 6.16 -6.82
N HIS A 157 -12.71 5.90 -7.83
CA HIS A 157 -12.73 4.62 -8.53
C HIS A 157 -11.44 4.35 -9.33
N GLU A 158 -10.87 5.40 -9.93
CA GLU A 158 -9.62 5.30 -10.70
C GLU A 158 -8.45 4.99 -9.75
N MET A 159 -8.38 5.67 -8.61
CA MET A 159 -7.38 5.40 -7.58
C MET A 159 -7.54 3.99 -7.01
N GLU A 160 -8.77 3.56 -6.69
CA GLU A 160 -9.03 2.20 -6.23
C GLU A 160 -8.54 1.15 -7.23
N SER A 161 -8.90 1.31 -8.50
CA SER A 161 -8.47 0.40 -9.57
C SER A 161 -6.95 0.37 -9.73
N PHE A 162 -6.32 1.54 -9.62
CA PHE A 162 -4.87 1.68 -9.69
C PHE A 162 -4.17 0.98 -8.52
N VAL A 163 -4.65 1.20 -7.29
CA VAL A 163 -4.09 0.57 -6.09
C VAL A 163 -4.31 -0.94 -6.10
N ASN A 164 -5.48 -1.43 -6.50
CA ASN A 164 -5.73 -2.87 -6.67
C ASN A 164 -4.71 -3.51 -7.63
N LYS A 165 -4.36 -2.81 -8.71
CA LYS A 165 -3.34 -3.30 -9.65
C LYS A 165 -1.94 -3.33 -9.01
N ILE A 166 -1.59 -2.34 -8.19
CA ILE A 166 -0.35 -2.36 -7.40
C ILE A 166 -0.34 -3.57 -6.46
N GLU A 167 -1.41 -3.79 -5.70
CA GLU A 167 -1.52 -4.92 -4.77
C GLU A 167 -1.34 -6.26 -5.48
N GLN A 168 -2.00 -6.44 -6.63
CA GLN A 168 -1.83 -7.64 -7.47
C GLN A 168 -0.39 -7.84 -7.93
N ASP A 169 0.30 -6.78 -8.33
CA ASP A 169 1.67 -6.86 -8.81
C ASP A 169 2.66 -7.13 -7.66
N ILE A 170 2.39 -6.64 -6.44
CA ILE A 170 3.15 -7.02 -5.25
C ILE A 170 2.94 -8.51 -4.93
N ILE A 171 1.70 -9.01 -4.97
CA ILE A 171 1.40 -10.43 -4.73
C ILE A 171 2.12 -11.33 -5.75
N LYS A 172 2.19 -10.91 -7.03
CA LYS A 172 2.98 -11.63 -8.05
C LYS A 172 4.47 -11.64 -7.70
N GLU A 173 5.03 -10.54 -7.22
CA GLU A 173 6.43 -10.46 -6.76
C GLU A 173 6.73 -11.38 -5.56
N MET A 174 5.73 -11.65 -4.71
CA MET A 174 5.87 -12.59 -3.57
C MET A 174 6.04 -14.05 -4.02
N LYS A 175 5.61 -14.40 -5.25
CA LYS A 175 5.73 -15.75 -5.84
C LYS A 175 5.19 -16.86 -4.94
N LEU A 176 4.05 -16.61 -4.28
CA LEU A 176 3.40 -17.59 -3.40
C LEU A 176 2.57 -18.64 -4.16
N GLY A 177 2.37 -18.47 -5.47
CA GLY A 177 1.58 -19.39 -6.30
C GLY A 177 0.07 -19.13 -6.26
N TYR A 178 -0.38 -18.18 -5.44
CA TYR A 178 -1.79 -17.78 -5.34
C TYR A 178 -2.03 -16.48 -6.13
N LYS A 179 -3.22 -16.37 -6.73
CA LYS A 179 -3.71 -15.12 -7.34
C LYS A 179 -4.48 -14.33 -6.27
N SER A 180 -4.54 -13.01 -6.42
CA SER A 180 -5.47 -12.17 -5.67
C SER A 180 -6.91 -12.66 -5.90
N ILE A 181 -7.77 -12.50 -4.90
CA ILE A 181 -9.21 -12.74 -5.05
C ILE A 181 -9.74 -11.83 -6.17
N ASP A 182 -10.44 -12.43 -7.14
CA ASP A 182 -11.09 -11.69 -8.22
C ASP A 182 -12.28 -10.91 -7.66
N ASN A 183 -12.42 -9.63 -8.05
CA ASN A 183 -13.56 -8.80 -7.64
C ASN A 183 -14.89 -9.43 -8.08
N ASN A 184 -14.94 -10.09 -9.25
CA ASN A 184 -16.16 -10.78 -9.69
C ASN A 184 -16.54 -11.93 -8.76
N LEU A 185 -15.55 -12.69 -8.29
CA LEU A 185 -15.78 -13.77 -7.31
C LEU A 185 -16.25 -13.21 -5.97
N LYS A 186 -15.66 -12.10 -5.53
CA LYS A 186 -16.06 -11.41 -4.30
C LYS A 186 -17.50 -10.88 -4.39
N GLU A 187 -17.85 -10.22 -5.49
CA GLU A 187 -19.21 -9.72 -5.73
C GLU A 187 -20.23 -10.85 -5.80
N LYS A 188 -19.89 -11.94 -6.50
CA LYS A 188 -20.72 -13.13 -6.58
C LYS A 188 -21.00 -13.71 -5.19
N TYR A 189 -19.94 -13.90 -4.39
CA TYR A 189 -20.08 -14.37 -3.01
C TYR A 189 -20.94 -13.42 -2.16
N PHE A 190 -20.71 -12.11 -2.28
CA PHE A 190 -21.47 -11.10 -1.54
C PHE A 190 -22.97 -11.15 -1.87
N LYS A 191 -23.33 -11.32 -3.14
CA LYS A 191 -24.73 -11.39 -3.59
C LYS A 191 -25.41 -12.72 -3.25
N GLU A 192 -24.69 -13.83 -3.37
CA GLU A 192 -25.31 -15.16 -3.38
C GLU A 192 -25.27 -15.88 -2.02
N GLN A 193 -24.24 -15.59 -1.21
CA GLN A 193 -23.90 -16.41 -0.04
C GLN A 193 -23.67 -15.62 1.25
N PHE A 194 -23.15 -14.40 1.17
CA PHE A 194 -22.76 -13.64 2.36
C PHE A 194 -23.90 -13.41 3.35
N GLU A 195 -25.11 -13.08 2.88
CA GLU A 195 -26.27 -12.89 3.75
C GLU A 195 -26.67 -14.19 4.47
N LYS A 196 -26.61 -15.33 3.78
CA LYS A 196 -26.90 -16.65 4.36
C LYS A 196 -25.91 -16.99 5.46
N ASP A 197 -24.63 -16.72 5.22
CA ASP A 197 -23.57 -16.96 6.20
C ASP A 197 -23.80 -16.08 7.45
N LEU A 198 -24.12 -14.79 7.28
CA LEU A 198 -24.43 -13.89 8.41
C LEU A 198 -25.60 -14.38 9.28
N GLN A 199 -26.69 -14.83 8.64
CA GLN A 199 -27.87 -15.35 9.35
C GLN A 199 -27.58 -16.67 10.11
N MET A 200 -26.60 -17.45 9.65
CA MET A 200 -26.17 -18.67 10.34
C MET A 200 -25.42 -18.35 11.64
N TYR A 201 -24.73 -17.21 11.72
CA TYR A 201 -23.98 -16.77 12.89
C TYR A 201 -24.78 -15.88 13.86
N SER A 202 -25.92 -15.30 13.45
CA SER A 202 -26.79 -14.49 14.33
C SER A 202 -27.77 -15.31 15.19
N LYS A 203 -27.74 -16.64 15.08
CA LYS A 203 -28.57 -17.58 15.87
C LYS A 203 -27.88 -18.12 17.14
N PHE A 204 -26.73 -17.56 17.51
CA PHE A 204 -26.04 -17.80 18.77
C PHE A 204 -25.94 -16.49 19.57
#